data_AF-A0A2E3HGC3-F1
#
_entry.id   AF-A0A2E3HGC3-F1
#
_cell.length_a   1.000
_cell.length_b   1.000
_cell.length_c   1.000
_cell.angle_alpha   90.00
_cell.angle_beta   90.00
_cell.angle_gamma   90.00
#
_symmetry.space_group_name_H-M   'P 1'
#
loop_
_entity.id
_entity.type
_entity.pdbx_description
1 polymer ?
#
loop_
_entity_poly.entity_id
_entity_poly.type
_entity_poly.pdbx_seq_one_letter_code
_entity_poly.pdbx_strand_id
1 'polypeptide(L)'
;MSIFSNLTAEQFETIGQELDVIRNREMADLGEEDATYIRTLIKRQRRLEIAGRGLLMAGFLPPAWLAGVACLSASKILDNMEIGHNVMHGQYDWMGDPAINSKVFDWDNTCTNTAWKQTHNFEHHTFTNVLDKDHDIGYGILRMSEDQEWEPRFLFNPILAGILATFFQHFVAIQSLKLEDYLIYKTKTREEVKAEFKPTWKKMRKQLVKDYLLFPALAGPFAPFVFAGNMAANVARNLWSS
;
A
#
# COMPACT_ATOMS: atom_id res chain seq x y z
N MET A 1 -27.55 -18.40 16.01
CA MET A 1 -28.13 -17.08 15.67
C MET A 1 -27.07 -16.04 15.95
N SER A 2 -26.79 -15.18 14.97
CA SER A 2 -25.84 -14.07 15.16
C SER A 2 -26.37 -13.13 16.24
N ILE A 3 -25.50 -12.59 17.10
CA ILE A 3 -25.88 -11.57 18.09
C ILE A 3 -26.50 -10.31 17.45
N PHE A 4 -26.31 -10.11 16.14
CA PHE A 4 -26.92 -9.02 15.37
C PHE A 4 -28.38 -9.28 14.94
N SER A 5 -28.94 -10.46 15.22
CA SER A 5 -30.29 -10.85 14.77
C SER A 5 -31.43 -10.27 15.63
N ASN A 6 -31.13 -9.49 16.66
CA ASN A 6 -32.06 -9.18 17.75
C ASN A 6 -32.38 -7.67 17.92
N LEU A 7 -31.94 -6.81 17.00
CA LEU A 7 -32.26 -5.39 17.07
C LEU A 7 -33.68 -5.12 16.54
N THR A 8 -34.46 -4.31 17.25
CA THR A 8 -35.70 -3.74 16.71
C THR A 8 -35.37 -2.69 15.65
N ALA A 9 -36.33 -2.37 14.78
CA ALA A 9 -36.18 -1.31 13.79
C ALA A 9 -35.84 0.05 14.43
N GLU A 10 -36.43 0.35 15.59
CA GLU A 10 -36.17 1.57 16.35
C GLU A 10 -34.73 1.61 16.91
N GLN A 11 -34.23 0.48 17.44
CA GLN A 11 -32.84 0.39 17.89
C GLN A 11 -31.85 0.57 16.75
N PHE A 12 -32.15 0.00 15.58
CA PHE A 12 -31.32 0.16 14.39
C PHE A 12 -31.26 1.62 13.92
N GLU A 13 -32.41 2.30 13.86
CA GLU A 13 -32.49 3.71 13.51
C GLU A 13 -31.74 4.59 14.53
N THR A 14 -31.88 4.29 15.83
CA THR A 14 -31.18 5.02 16.90
C THR A 14 -29.66 4.93 16.72
N ILE A 15 -29.13 3.73 16.43
CA ILE A 15 -27.70 3.55 16.15
C ILE A 15 -27.28 4.38 14.92
N GLY A 16 -28.09 4.39 13.86
CA GLY A 16 -27.82 5.22 12.68
C GLY A 16 -27.70 6.71 13.01
N GLN A 17 -28.62 7.22 13.84
CA GLN A 17 -28.60 8.61 14.29
C GLN A 17 -27.39 8.93 15.17
N GLU A 18 -27.00 8.02 16.07
CA GLU A 18 -25.80 8.19 16.90
C GLU A 18 -24.52 8.23 16.04
N LEU A 19 -24.41 7.37 15.03
CA LEU A 19 -23.30 7.38 14.08
C LEU A 19 -23.27 8.67 13.24
N ASP A 20 -24.42 9.17 12.82
CA ASP A 20 -24.53 10.44 12.10
C ASP A 20 -24.13 11.63 12.97
N VAL A 21 -24.49 11.63 14.26
CA VAL A 21 -24.06 12.66 15.22
C VAL A 21 -22.53 12.67 15.36
N ILE A 22 -21.90 11.49 15.48
CA ILE A 22 -20.44 11.37 15.51
C ILE A 22 -19.84 11.90 14.21
N ARG A 23 -20.31 11.41 13.05
CA ARG A 23 -19.81 11.87 11.74
C ARG A 23 -19.89 13.39 11.61
N ASN A 24 -21.03 13.97 11.95
CA ASN A 24 -21.24 15.41 11.80
C ASN A 24 -20.35 16.23 12.73
N ARG A 25 -20.09 15.73 13.96
CA ARG A 25 -19.15 16.36 14.89
C ARG A 25 -17.73 16.33 14.35
N GLU A 26 -17.22 15.16 13.94
CA GLU A 26 -15.85 15.04 13.44
C GLU A 26 -15.66 15.83 12.13
N MET A 27 -16.64 15.79 11.21
CA MET A 27 -16.59 16.56 9.97
C MET A 27 -16.60 18.08 10.20
N ALA A 28 -17.25 18.55 11.27
CA ALA A 28 -17.26 19.96 11.65
C ALA A 28 -15.95 20.41 12.34
N ASP A 29 -15.20 19.47 12.91
CA ASP A 29 -13.92 19.73 13.57
C ASP A 29 -12.76 19.83 12.57
N LEU A 30 -12.87 19.17 11.41
CA LEU A 30 -11.86 19.22 10.34
C LEU A 30 -11.45 20.66 10.00
N GLY A 31 -10.15 20.93 10.05
CA GLY A 31 -9.68 22.30 9.89
C GLY A 31 -8.17 22.48 9.69
N GLU A 32 -7.68 23.66 10.10
CA GLU A 32 -6.30 24.07 9.82
C GLU A 32 -5.27 23.19 10.54
N GLU A 33 -5.63 22.55 11.66
CA GLU A 33 -4.76 21.61 12.37
C GLU A 33 -4.45 20.38 11.50
N ASP A 34 -5.48 19.73 10.94
CA ASP A 34 -5.34 18.59 10.04
C ASP A 34 -4.58 18.98 8.76
N ALA A 35 -4.90 20.14 8.19
CA ALA A 35 -4.23 20.67 7.01
C ALA A 35 -2.73 20.92 7.29
N THR A 36 -2.41 21.47 8.46
CA THR A 36 -1.03 21.71 8.89
C THR A 36 -0.30 20.40 9.14
N TYR A 37 -0.98 19.41 9.74
CA TYR A 37 -0.44 18.09 10.00
C TYR A 37 0.04 17.43 8.70
N ILE A 38 -0.85 17.25 7.72
CA ILE A 38 -0.52 16.54 6.48
C ILE A 38 0.55 17.28 5.66
N ARG A 39 0.49 18.62 5.58
CA ARG A 39 1.50 19.43 4.89
C ARG A 39 2.86 19.33 5.59
N THR A 40 2.89 19.29 6.92
CA THR A 40 4.12 19.12 7.69
C THR A 40 4.69 17.73 7.50
N LEU A 41 3.84 16.72 7.49
CA LEU A 41 4.24 15.34 7.29
C LEU A 41 4.85 15.12 5.90
N ILE A 42 4.23 15.65 4.84
CA ILE A 42 4.78 15.63 3.47
C ILE A 42 6.17 16.29 3.43
N LYS A 43 6.35 17.42 4.13
CA LYS A 43 7.68 18.08 4.21
C LYS A 43 8.70 17.20 4.94
N ARG A 44 8.31 16.55 6.05
CA ARG A 44 9.19 15.64 6.81
C ARG A 44 9.58 14.42 5.98
N GLN A 45 8.61 13.78 5.33
CA GLN A 45 8.83 12.65 4.43
C GLN A 45 9.83 13.03 3.31
N ARG A 46 9.63 14.16 2.62
CA ARG A 46 10.56 14.62 1.58
C ARG A 46 11.97 14.92 2.10
N ARG A 47 12.10 15.47 3.31
CA ARG A 47 13.40 15.70 3.94
C ARG A 47 14.11 14.38 4.24
N LEU A 48 13.39 13.38 4.74
CA LEU A 48 13.90 12.04 5.00
C LEU A 48 14.32 11.34 3.70
N GLU A 49 13.53 11.48 2.62
CA GLU A 49 13.88 11.00 1.28
C GLU A 49 15.23 11.55 0.83
N ILE A 50 15.40 12.88 0.88
CA ILE A 50 16.61 13.57 0.45
C ILE A 50 17.80 13.19 1.34
N ALA A 51 17.62 13.21 2.67
CA ALA A 51 18.66 12.84 3.62
C ALA A 51 19.09 11.39 3.44
N GLY A 52 18.14 10.46 3.32
CA GLY A 52 18.42 9.03 3.11
C GLY A 52 19.20 8.79 1.83
N ARG A 53 18.75 9.36 0.71
CA ARG A 53 19.44 9.23 -0.58
C ARG A 53 20.83 9.88 -0.57
N GLY A 54 20.98 11.03 0.07
CA GLY A 54 22.28 11.71 0.21
C GLY A 54 23.27 10.92 1.07
N LEU A 55 22.82 10.41 2.22
CA LEU A 55 23.64 9.59 3.12
C LEU A 55 24.10 8.28 2.47
N LEU A 56 23.25 7.64 1.68
CA LEU A 56 23.61 6.42 0.95
C LEU A 56 24.74 6.64 -0.06
N MET A 57 24.92 7.84 -0.61
CA MET A 57 26.07 8.15 -1.48
C MET A 57 27.40 8.05 -0.72
N ALA A 58 27.40 8.27 0.60
CA ALA A 58 28.52 8.01 1.49
C ALA A 58 28.43 6.64 2.19
N GLY A 59 27.62 5.71 1.66
CA GLY A 59 27.27 4.44 2.28
C GLY A 59 28.43 3.44 2.45
N PHE A 60 29.61 3.75 1.92
CA PHE A 60 30.83 3.00 2.25
C PHE A 60 31.27 3.21 3.72
N LEU A 61 30.79 4.28 4.37
CA LEU A 61 30.92 4.51 5.81
C LEU A 61 29.73 3.86 6.53
N PRO A 62 29.95 2.86 7.42
CA PRO A 62 28.84 2.14 8.05
C PRO A 62 27.82 3.03 8.78
N PRO A 63 28.21 4.07 9.55
CA PRO A 63 27.24 4.97 10.18
C PRO A 63 26.39 5.74 9.16
N ALA A 64 26.98 6.20 8.05
CA ALA A 64 26.24 6.89 7.00
C ALA A 64 25.26 5.96 6.29
N TRP A 65 25.65 4.70 6.05
CA TRP A 65 24.77 3.70 5.46
C TRP A 65 23.57 3.41 6.37
N LEU A 66 23.80 3.13 7.65
CA LEU A 66 22.73 2.83 8.62
C LEU A 66 21.76 4.01 8.76
N ALA A 67 22.29 5.24 8.91
CA ALA A 67 21.46 6.44 8.99
C ALA A 67 20.71 6.70 7.66
N GLY A 68 21.35 6.43 6.52
CA GLY A 68 20.74 6.58 5.20
C GLY A 68 19.58 5.61 4.98
N VAL A 69 19.77 4.34 5.33
CA VAL A 69 18.70 3.33 5.31
C VAL A 69 17.59 3.70 6.26
N ALA A 70 17.88 4.09 7.50
CA ALA A 70 16.85 4.49 8.46
C ALA A 70 15.99 5.66 7.96
N CYS A 71 16.63 6.72 7.43
CA CYS A 71 15.92 7.87 6.86
C CYS A 71 15.07 7.46 5.65
N LEU A 72 15.62 6.66 4.73
CA LEU A 72 14.91 6.26 3.52
C LEU A 72 13.76 5.29 3.83
N SER A 73 13.93 4.36 4.77
CA SER A 73 12.87 3.49 5.27
C SER A 73 11.72 4.31 5.85
N ALA A 74 12.02 5.25 6.75
CA ALA A 74 11.01 6.12 7.36
C ALA A 74 10.29 6.97 6.30
N SER A 75 11.03 7.53 5.33
CA SER A 75 10.43 8.24 4.19
C SER A 75 9.41 7.37 3.44
N LYS A 76 9.81 6.16 3.05
CA LYS A 76 8.97 5.24 2.28
C LYS A 76 7.75 4.76 3.08
N ILE A 77 7.89 4.53 4.39
CA ILE A 77 6.79 4.15 5.27
C ILE A 77 5.77 5.30 5.39
N LEU A 78 6.25 6.52 5.63
CA LEU A 78 5.38 7.70 5.72
C LEU A 78 4.66 7.99 4.40
N ASP A 79 5.36 7.90 3.26
CA ASP A 79 4.73 8.05 1.95
C ASP A 79 3.66 6.98 1.71
N ASN A 80 3.91 5.74 2.13
CA ASN A 80 2.99 4.65 1.85
C ASN A 80 1.76 4.62 2.76
N MET A 81 1.94 4.66 4.07
CA MET A 81 0.86 4.40 5.04
C MET A 81 0.23 5.66 5.61
N GLU A 82 1.01 6.71 5.87
CA GLU A 82 0.46 7.90 6.54
C GLU A 82 -0.01 8.97 5.54
N ILE A 83 0.70 9.13 4.42
CA ILE A 83 0.32 10.07 3.36
C ILE A 83 -0.51 9.33 2.33
N GLY A 84 0.08 8.30 1.72
CA GLY A 84 -0.47 7.67 0.54
C GLY A 84 -1.83 7.07 0.79
N HIS A 85 -1.86 6.03 1.63
CA HIS A 85 -3.06 5.26 1.98
C HIS A 85 -4.22 6.18 2.39
N ASN A 86 -3.99 7.08 3.35
CA ASN A 86 -4.97 8.07 3.81
C ASN A 86 -5.49 8.98 2.69
N VAL A 87 -4.61 9.52 1.85
CA VAL A 87 -5.03 10.37 0.71
C VAL A 87 -5.85 9.57 -0.30
N MET A 88 -5.48 8.33 -0.61
CA MET A 88 -6.25 7.51 -1.55
C MET A 88 -7.60 7.05 -1.02
N HIS A 89 -7.80 7.03 0.30
CA HIS A 89 -9.10 6.87 0.94
C HIS A 89 -9.95 8.14 0.94
N GLY A 90 -9.39 9.27 0.51
CA GLY A 90 -10.12 10.54 0.46
C GLY A 90 -10.14 11.31 1.79
N GLN A 91 -9.30 10.93 2.76
CA GLN A 91 -9.26 11.57 4.08
C GLN A 91 -9.05 13.08 4.01
N TYR A 92 -8.36 13.58 2.97
CA TYR A 92 -8.05 15.00 2.79
C TYR A 92 -8.81 15.66 1.63
N ASP A 93 -9.80 14.99 1.03
CA ASP A 93 -10.53 15.53 -0.14
C ASP A 93 -11.32 16.81 0.17
N TRP A 94 -11.77 16.96 1.43
CA TRP A 94 -12.46 18.15 1.92
C TRP A 94 -11.62 19.42 1.82
N MET A 95 -10.29 19.30 1.81
CA MET A 95 -9.39 20.45 1.67
C MET A 95 -9.42 21.06 0.26
N GLY A 96 -9.91 20.33 -0.74
CA GLY A 96 -9.87 20.76 -2.15
C GLY A 96 -8.45 20.94 -2.72
N ASP A 97 -7.41 20.45 -2.02
CA ASP A 97 -6.02 20.60 -2.43
C ASP A 97 -5.69 19.58 -3.54
N PRO A 98 -5.37 20.03 -4.78
CA PRO A 98 -5.13 19.12 -5.90
C PRO A 98 -3.89 18.24 -5.70
N ALA A 99 -2.95 18.61 -4.83
CA ALA A 99 -1.75 17.81 -4.58
C ALA A 99 -2.01 16.58 -3.71
N ILE A 100 -3.13 16.54 -2.99
CA ILE A 100 -3.53 15.45 -2.07
C ILE A 100 -5.00 15.07 -2.25
N ASN A 101 -5.54 15.28 -3.45
CA ASN A 101 -6.89 14.84 -3.77
C ASN A 101 -6.89 13.40 -4.28
N SER A 102 -7.68 12.54 -3.65
CA SER A 102 -7.75 11.11 -3.92
C SER A 102 -7.99 10.80 -5.39
N LYS A 103 -8.74 11.65 -6.12
CA LYS A 103 -9.11 11.42 -7.53
C LYS A 103 -7.89 11.38 -8.45
N VAL A 104 -6.89 12.20 -8.18
CA VAL A 104 -5.72 12.41 -9.06
C VAL A 104 -4.40 12.01 -8.42
N PHE A 105 -4.37 11.86 -7.10
CA PHE A 105 -3.17 11.53 -6.36
C PHE A 105 -2.57 10.18 -6.80
N ASP A 106 -1.24 10.13 -6.82
CA ASP A 106 -0.48 8.93 -7.16
C ASP A 106 0.83 8.92 -6.35
N TRP A 107 0.93 8.02 -5.37
CA TRP A 107 2.06 7.95 -4.44
C TRP A 107 3.26 7.15 -4.99
N ASP A 108 4.37 7.14 -4.25
CA ASP A 108 5.63 6.49 -4.61
C ASP A 108 5.65 4.98 -4.32
N ASN A 109 4.86 4.21 -5.07
CA ASN A 109 4.76 2.75 -4.93
C ASN A 109 4.66 2.07 -6.31
N THR A 110 4.46 0.76 -6.33
CA THR A 110 4.31 -0.07 -7.54
C THR A 110 2.86 -0.19 -7.99
N CYS A 111 1.90 -0.14 -7.05
CA CYS A 111 0.47 -0.21 -7.36
C CYS A 111 -0.04 1.12 -7.95
N THR A 112 -0.87 1.04 -9.00
CA THR A 112 -1.50 2.22 -9.60
C THR A 112 -2.65 2.72 -8.75
N ASN A 113 -2.95 4.01 -8.80
CA ASN A 113 -4.07 4.59 -8.07
C ASN A 113 -5.43 3.95 -8.46
N THR A 114 -5.64 3.64 -9.74
CA THR A 114 -6.84 2.94 -10.22
C THR A 114 -6.94 1.53 -9.64
N ALA A 115 -5.86 0.74 -9.72
CA ALA A 115 -5.84 -0.61 -9.18
C ALA A 115 -6.12 -0.60 -7.68
N TRP A 116 -5.47 0.28 -6.93
CA TRP A 116 -5.70 0.44 -5.49
C TRP A 116 -7.16 0.76 -5.16
N LYS A 117 -7.79 1.70 -5.87
CA LYS A 117 -9.20 2.04 -5.62
C LYS A 117 -10.13 0.88 -5.92
N GLN A 118 -9.81 0.06 -6.90
CA GLN A 118 -10.60 -1.11 -7.24
C GLN A 118 -10.41 -2.22 -6.22
N THR A 119 -9.18 -2.67 -5.98
CA THR A 119 -8.91 -3.84 -5.13
C THR A 119 -9.03 -3.49 -3.65
N HIS A 120 -8.43 -2.39 -3.21
CA HIS A 120 -8.43 -2.02 -1.80
C HIS A 120 -9.71 -1.27 -1.42
N ASN A 121 -9.98 -0.12 -2.03
CA ASN A 121 -11.09 0.73 -1.56
C ASN A 121 -12.47 0.13 -1.88
N PHE A 122 -12.63 -0.53 -3.02
CA PHE A 122 -13.91 -1.14 -3.38
C PHE A 122 -13.97 -2.59 -2.90
N GLU A 123 -13.16 -3.50 -3.46
CA GLU A 123 -13.28 -4.94 -3.15
C GLU A 123 -13.04 -5.22 -1.66
N HIS A 124 -11.90 -4.80 -1.12
CA HIS A 124 -11.54 -5.08 0.28
C HIS A 124 -12.39 -4.29 1.30
N HIS A 125 -12.57 -2.97 1.18
CA HIS A 125 -13.35 -2.20 2.19
C HIS A 125 -14.87 -2.34 2.07
N THR A 126 -15.43 -2.70 0.90
CA THR A 126 -16.88 -2.95 0.77
C THR A 126 -17.25 -4.36 1.19
N PHE A 127 -16.38 -5.33 0.89
CA PHE A 127 -16.64 -6.75 1.14
C PHE A 127 -15.66 -7.35 2.14
N THR A 128 -15.19 -6.56 3.11
CA THR A 128 -14.14 -6.97 4.05
C THR A 128 -14.47 -8.32 4.70
N ASN A 129 -13.52 -9.25 4.61
CA ASN A 129 -13.66 -10.63 5.12
C ASN A 129 -14.80 -11.45 4.49
N VAL A 130 -15.32 -11.05 3.33
CA VAL A 130 -16.27 -11.86 2.55
C VAL A 130 -15.49 -12.70 1.55
N LEU A 131 -15.52 -14.02 1.74
CA LEU A 131 -14.88 -14.99 0.85
C LEU A 131 -15.34 -14.78 -0.61
N ASP A 132 -14.43 -14.98 -1.56
CA ASP A 132 -14.62 -14.80 -3.00
C ASP A 132 -14.95 -13.36 -3.47
N LYS A 133 -15.02 -12.40 -2.54
CA LYS A 133 -15.18 -10.96 -2.83
C LYS A 133 -13.93 -10.19 -2.44
N ASP A 134 -13.43 -10.43 -1.23
CA ASP A 134 -12.23 -9.82 -0.70
C ASP A 134 -11.00 -10.68 -1.03
N HIS A 135 -10.23 -10.24 -2.03
CA HIS A 135 -8.99 -10.91 -2.40
C HIS A 135 -7.84 -10.65 -1.41
N ASP A 136 -7.98 -9.73 -0.45
CA ASP A 136 -6.98 -9.53 0.61
C ASP A 136 -7.04 -10.66 1.65
N ILE A 137 -8.03 -11.57 1.58
CA ILE A 137 -8.05 -12.84 2.32
C ILE A 137 -6.93 -13.75 1.77
N GLY A 138 -5.71 -13.46 2.18
CA GLY A 138 -4.51 -14.20 1.82
C GLY A 138 -3.93 -13.93 0.44
N TYR A 139 -4.43 -12.92 -0.30
CA TYR A 139 -3.95 -12.56 -1.64
C TYR A 139 -3.97 -13.73 -2.64
N GLY A 140 -4.86 -14.72 -2.43
CA GLY A 140 -4.96 -15.95 -3.21
C GLY A 140 -3.83 -16.97 -2.97
N ILE A 141 -2.90 -16.68 -2.06
CA ILE A 141 -1.68 -17.46 -1.81
C ILE A 141 -1.72 -18.11 -0.42
N LEU A 142 -2.26 -17.39 0.57
CA LEU A 142 -2.39 -17.86 1.95
C LEU A 142 -3.81 -18.33 2.23
N ARG A 143 -3.92 -19.36 3.06
CA ARG A 143 -5.18 -19.68 3.74
C ARG A 143 -5.31 -18.85 5.00
N MET A 144 -6.27 -17.94 5.04
CA MET A 144 -6.55 -16.98 6.13
C MET A 144 -7.90 -17.22 6.81
N SER A 145 -8.82 -17.98 6.18
CA SER A 145 -10.12 -18.34 6.75
C SER A 145 -10.29 -19.85 6.90
N GLU A 146 -11.12 -20.27 7.86
CA GLU A 146 -11.57 -21.66 7.98
C GLU A 146 -12.50 -22.07 6.83
N ASP A 147 -13.22 -21.11 6.24
CA ASP A 147 -14.13 -21.32 5.12
C ASP A 147 -13.40 -21.56 3.79
N GLN A 148 -12.10 -21.25 3.72
CA GLN A 148 -11.26 -21.61 2.58
C GLN A 148 -11.00 -23.12 2.59
N GLU A 149 -11.33 -23.80 1.49
CA GLU A 149 -10.99 -25.20 1.27
C GLU A 149 -9.50 -25.44 1.51
N TRP A 150 -9.16 -26.57 2.14
CA TRP A 150 -7.77 -26.88 2.41
C TRP A 150 -7.09 -27.52 1.21
N GLU A 151 -5.87 -27.08 0.91
CA GLU A 151 -5.01 -27.63 -0.12
C GLU A 151 -3.59 -27.90 0.43
N PRO A 152 -2.86 -28.91 -0.08
CA PRO A 152 -1.51 -29.22 0.38
C PRO A 152 -0.51 -28.06 0.33
N ARG A 153 -0.71 -27.09 -0.59
CA ARG A 153 0.14 -25.89 -0.68
C ARG A 153 0.12 -25.03 0.59
N PHE A 154 -0.94 -25.09 1.40
CA PHE A 154 -1.05 -24.31 2.64
C PHE A 154 -0.15 -24.81 3.77
N LEU A 155 0.49 -25.98 3.62
CA LEU A 155 1.62 -26.36 4.49
C LEU A 155 2.76 -25.33 4.44
N PHE A 156 2.87 -24.59 3.32
CA PHE A 156 3.85 -23.53 3.13
C PHE A 156 3.36 -22.15 3.55
N ASN A 157 2.17 -21.99 4.18
CA ASN A 157 1.62 -20.70 4.62
C ASN A 157 2.67 -19.81 5.32
N PRO A 158 3.45 -20.30 6.31
CA PRO A 158 4.45 -19.46 6.99
C PRO A 158 5.55 -18.93 6.05
N ILE A 159 6.00 -19.76 5.10
CA ILE A 159 7.01 -19.38 4.11
C ILE A 159 6.42 -18.40 3.10
N LEU A 160 5.20 -18.68 2.62
CA LEU A 160 4.47 -17.82 1.70
C LEU A 160 4.16 -16.46 2.34
N ALA A 161 3.86 -16.41 3.63
CA ALA A 161 3.65 -15.17 4.38
C ALA A 161 4.95 -14.34 4.45
N GLY A 162 6.09 -14.98 4.70
CA GLY A 162 7.39 -14.30 4.67
C GLY A 162 7.73 -13.73 3.28
N ILE A 163 7.41 -14.47 2.21
CA ILE A 163 7.58 -14.01 0.82
C ILE A 163 6.64 -12.83 0.53
N LEU A 164 5.36 -12.98 0.87
CA LEU A 164 4.35 -11.93 0.72
C LEU A 164 4.80 -10.66 1.45
N ALA A 165 5.18 -10.75 2.72
CA ALA A 165 5.64 -9.63 3.52
C ALA A 165 6.90 -8.98 2.93
N THR A 166 7.86 -9.77 2.44
CA THR A 166 9.09 -9.23 1.83
C THR A 166 8.83 -8.49 0.51
N PHE A 167 7.84 -8.92 -0.27
CA PHE A 167 7.52 -8.36 -1.58
C PHE A 167 6.18 -7.62 -1.63
N PHE A 168 5.62 -7.26 -0.47
CA PHE A 168 4.22 -6.82 -0.29
C PHE A 168 3.74 -5.83 -1.35
N GLN A 169 4.49 -4.75 -1.57
CA GLN A 169 4.18 -3.74 -2.59
C GLN A 169 3.92 -4.31 -4.00
N HIS A 170 4.67 -5.34 -4.39
CA HIS A 170 4.58 -5.93 -5.71
C HIS A 170 3.35 -6.82 -5.81
N PHE A 171 3.01 -7.54 -4.74
CA PHE A 171 1.78 -8.30 -4.65
C PHE A 171 0.55 -7.39 -4.73
N VAL A 172 0.52 -6.31 -3.95
CA VAL A 172 -0.52 -5.28 -4.04
C VAL A 172 -0.62 -4.70 -5.46
N ALA A 173 0.51 -4.52 -6.15
CA ALA A 173 0.53 -3.95 -7.51
C ALA A 173 -0.06 -4.87 -8.58
N ILE A 174 0.05 -6.20 -8.40
CA ILE A 174 -0.42 -7.19 -9.37
C ILE A 174 -1.75 -7.83 -8.97
N GLN A 175 -2.25 -7.56 -7.77
CA GLN A 175 -3.47 -8.15 -7.25
C GLN A 175 -4.68 -7.92 -8.18
N SER A 176 -4.77 -6.74 -8.78
CA SER A 176 -5.85 -6.41 -9.72
C SER A 176 -5.89 -7.30 -10.96
N LEU A 177 -4.80 -8.03 -11.26
CA LEU A 177 -4.74 -8.94 -12.40
C LEU A 177 -5.53 -10.22 -12.16
N LYS A 178 -5.79 -10.60 -10.88
CA LYS A 178 -6.45 -11.86 -10.51
C LYS A 178 -5.86 -13.04 -11.27
N LEU A 179 -4.56 -13.29 -11.06
CA LEU A 179 -3.77 -14.20 -11.92
C LEU A 179 -4.31 -15.64 -11.93
N GLU A 180 -5.05 -16.03 -10.91
CA GLU A 180 -5.83 -17.27 -10.83
C GLU A 180 -6.82 -17.43 -12.00
N ASP A 181 -7.45 -16.36 -12.49
CA ASP A 181 -8.32 -16.38 -13.67
C ASP A 181 -7.58 -16.82 -14.94
N TYR A 182 -6.28 -16.54 -15.01
CA TYR A 182 -5.42 -16.94 -16.12
C TYR A 182 -4.71 -18.29 -15.87
N LEU A 183 -4.20 -18.50 -14.65
CA LEU A 183 -3.35 -19.64 -14.32
C LEU A 183 -4.16 -20.89 -13.97
N ILE A 184 -5.31 -20.73 -13.31
CA ILE A 184 -6.11 -21.82 -12.74
C ILE A 184 -7.41 -21.96 -13.53
N TYR A 185 -8.25 -20.93 -13.53
CA TYR A 185 -9.63 -21.02 -14.07
C TYR A 185 -9.70 -20.90 -15.59
N LYS A 186 -8.65 -20.37 -16.24
CA LYS A 186 -8.58 -20.19 -17.71
C LYS A 186 -9.73 -19.33 -18.27
N THR A 187 -10.27 -18.43 -17.45
CA THR A 187 -11.33 -17.48 -17.78
C THR A 187 -10.78 -16.19 -18.37
N LYS A 188 -9.50 -15.87 -18.12
CA LYS A 188 -8.80 -14.71 -18.69
C LYS A 188 -7.74 -15.16 -19.71
N THR A 189 -7.62 -14.42 -20.81
CA THR A 189 -6.60 -14.64 -21.86
C THR A 189 -5.28 -13.98 -21.52
N ARG A 190 -4.20 -14.39 -22.19
CA ARG A 190 -2.87 -13.79 -22.01
C ARG A 190 -2.85 -12.32 -22.45
N GLU A 191 -3.59 -12.01 -23.51
CA GLU A 191 -3.71 -10.68 -24.09
C GLU A 191 -4.39 -9.72 -23.10
N GLU A 192 -5.43 -10.17 -22.41
CA GLU A 192 -6.11 -9.42 -21.35
C GLU A 192 -5.18 -9.15 -20.16
N VAL A 193 -4.52 -10.19 -19.63
CA VAL A 193 -3.53 -10.01 -18.53
C VAL A 193 -2.45 -9.01 -18.92
N LYS A 194 -1.94 -9.10 -20.15
CA LYS A 194 -0.90 -8.18 -20.64
C LYS A 194 -1.42 -6.74 -20.76
N ALA A 195 -2.67 -6.56 -21.21
CA ALA A 195 -3.29 -5.26 -21.32
C ALA A 195 -3.49 -4.62 -19.94
N GLU A 196 -4.02 -5.38 -18.97
CA GLU A 196 -4.24 -4.95 -17.59
C GLU A 196 -2.93 -4.70 -16.84
N PHE A 197 -1.87 -5.48 -17.10
CA PHE A 197 -0.58 -5.30 -16.44
C PHE A 197 0.21 -4.09 -16.97
N LYS A 198 -0.09 -3.62 -18.18
CA LYS A 198 0.69 -2.55 -18.84
C LYS A 198 0.79 -1.25 -18.00
N PRO A 199 -0.29 -0.71 -17.40
CA PRO A 199 -0.21 0.45 -16.51
C PRO A 199 0.63 0.18 -15.26
N THR A 200 0.39 -0.96 -14.60
CA THR A 200 1.18 -1.41 -13.43
C THR A 200 2.65 -1.52 -13.78
N TRP A 201 3.01 -2.16 -14.88
CA TRP A 201 4.39 -2.27 -15.35
C TRP A 201 5.00 -0.90 -15.64
N LYS A 202 4.25 0.01 -16.28
CA LYS A 202 4.71 1.38 -16.55
C LYS A 202 5.06 2.14 -15.25
N LYS A 203 4.34 1.89 -14.16
CA LYS A 203 4.61 2.48 -12.84
C LYS A 203 5.75 1.75 -12.12
N MET A 204 5.65 0.42 -12.00
CA MET A 204 6.66 -0.44 -11.39
C MET A 204 8.05 -0.23 -12.00
N ARG A 205 8.18 -0.17 -13.33
CA ARG A 205 9.47 0.07 -13.99
C ARG A 205 10.09 1.41 -13.60
N LYS A 206 9.30 2.46 -13.33
CA LYS A 206 9.83 3.76 -12.88
C LYS A 206 10.48 3.60 -11.51
N GLN A 207 9.84 2.86 -10.60
CA GLN A 207 10.39 2.58 -9.27
C GLN A 207 11.66 1.74 -9.36
N LEU A 208 11.62 0.68 -10.16
CA LEU A 208 12.77 -0.20 -10.35
C LEU A 208 13.97 0.55 -10.95
N VAL A 209 13.75 1.33 -12.00
CA VAL A 209 14.80 2.15 -12.62
C VAL A 209 15.30 3.19 -11.64
N LYS A 210 14.43 3.86 -10.89
CA LYS A 210 14.85 4.87 -9.90
C LYS A 210 15.75 4.25 -8.83
N ASP A 211 15.25 3.25 -8.11
CA ASP A 211 15.91 2.73 -6.90
C ASP A 211 17.06 1.76 -7.21
N TYR A 212 17.02 1.03 -8.33
CA TYR A 212 18.01 -0.03 -8.61
C TYR A 212 18.93 0.27 -9.78
N LEU A 213 18.67 1.32 -10.56
CA LEU A 213 19.54 1.73 -11.68
C LEU A 213 20.06 3.15 -11.52
N LEU A 214 19.16 4.15 -11.45
CA LEU A 214 19.51 5.57 -11.47
C LEU A 214 20.35 5.97 -10.25
N PHE A 215 19.84 5.79 -9.03
CA PHE A 215 20.58 6.18 -7.83
C PHE A 215 21.88 5.39 -7.63
N PRO A 216 21.91 4.06 -7.84
CA PRO A 216 23.17 3.32 -7.85
C PRO A 216 24.16 3.83 -8.91
N ALA A 217 23.72 4.08 -10.15
CA ALA A 217 24.60 4.58 -11.21
C ALA A 217 25.19 5.96 -10.89
N LEU A 218 24.42 6.86 -10.26
CA LEU A 218 24.90 8.16 -9.79
C LEU A 218 26.00 8.04 -8.73
N ALA A 219 26.06 6.93 -8.00
CA ALA A 219 27.07 6.67 -6.97
C ALA A 219 28.40 6.13 -7.53
N GLY A 220 28.47 5.82 -8.83
CA GLY A 220 29.68 5.31 -9.48
C GLY A 220 30.24 4.07 -8.78
N PRO A 221 31.51 4.08 -8.30
CA PRO A 221 32.10 2.94 -7.58
C PRO A 221 31.33 2.52 -6.31
N PHE A 222 30.54 3.41 -5.72
CA PHE A 222 29.77 3.14 -4.51
C PHE A 222 28.36 2.59 -4.81
N ALA A 223 28.05 2.28 -6.07
CA ALA A 223 26.77 1.71 -6.51
C ALA A 223 26.29 0.52 -5.64
N PRO A 224 27.14 -0.44 -5.22
CA PRO A 224 26.70 -1.55 -4.38
C PRO A 224 26.07 -1.10 -3.05
N PHE A 225 26.59 -0.04 -2.42
CA PHE A 225 26.09 0.46 -1.13
C PHE A 225 24.73 1.15 -1.30
N VAL A 226 24.57 1.95 -2.36
CA VAL A 226 23.29 2.60 -2.68
C VAL A 226 22.23 1.58 -3.08
N PHE A 227 22.60 0.59 -3.91
CA PHE A 227 21.71 -0.51 -4.28
C PHE A 227 21.23 -1.28 -3.04
N ALA A 228 22.16 -1.72 -2.18
CA ALA A 228 21.84 -2.44 -0.96
C ALA A 228 20.99 -1.60 0.01
N GLY A 229 21.28 -0.30 0.11
CA GLY A 229 20.50 0.62 0.95
C GLY A 229 19.07 0.83 0.45
N ASN A 230 18.89 1.00 -0.85
CA ASN A 230 17.56 1.08 -1.46
C ASN A 230 16.77 -0.22 -1.30
N MET A 231 17.43 -1.38 -1.45
CA MET A 231 16.83 -2.68 -1.21
C MET A 231 16.38 -2.81 0.25
N ALA A 232 17.26 -2.51 1.21
CA ALA A 232 16.96 -2.58 2.63
C ALA A 232 15.78 -1.66 3.02
N ALA A 233 15.74 -0.43 2.49
CA ALA A 233 14.63 0.49 2.74
C ALA A 233 13.30 0.02 2.14
N ASN A 234 13.35 -0.60 0.95
CA ASN A 234 12.15 -1.19 0.34
C ASN A 234 11.64 -2.40 1.12
N VAL A 235 12.52 -3.27 1.61
CA VAL A 235 12.15 -4.41 2.47
C VAL A 235 11.58 -3.91 3.79
N ALA A 236 12.24 -2.93 4.45
CA ALA A 236 11.75 -2.37 5.71
C ALA A 236 10.32 -1.82 5.58
N ARG A 237 10.04 -1.06 4.51
CA ARG A 237 8.67 -0.60 4.23
C ARG A 237 7.72 -1.74 3.92
N ASN A 238 8.14 -2.74 3.14
CA ASN A 238 7.27 -3.87 2.83
C ASN A 238 6.86 -4.64 4.11
N LEU A 239 7.82 -4.93 4.99
CA LEU A 239 7.56 -5.61 6.27
C LEU A 239 6.73 -4.78 7.24
N TRP A 240 6.86 -3.45 7.21
CA TRP A 240 6.03 -2.56 8.01
C TRP A 240 4.58 -2.53 7.50
N SER A 241 4.41 -2.60 6.19
CA SER A 241 3.12 -2.42 5.53
C SER A 241 2.31 -3.71 5.36
N SER A 242 2.95 -4.87 5.49
CA SER A 242 2.37 -6.20 5.25
C SER A 242 1.57 -6.77 6.41
#